data_AF-A0A135UIT8-F1
#
_entry.id   AF-A0A135UIT8-F1
#
_cell.length_a   1.000
_cell.length_b   1.000
_cell.length_c   1.000
_cell.angle_alpha   90.00
_cell.angle_beta   90.00
_cell.angle_gamma   90.00
#
_symmetry.space_group_name_H-M   'P 1'
#
loop_
_entity.id
_entity.type
_entity.pdbx_description
1 polymer ?
#
loop_
_entity_poly.entity_id
_entity_poly.type
_entity_poly.pdbx_seq_one_letter_code
_entity_poly.pdbx_strand_id
1 'polypeptide(L)'
;MTRLGPLTAQALGRSPFDDVVDGEGENDPHAPTQQYDNRGRPVNPETKRMNRDMVRSHNEVMQVIGVAEPDNTPSTAEVDSVRRYFNYEDAVGTRLLRFGRALEIAGVWGINGMRLRILLYRRYADISFFELFQHERSQRSISSALITGLPTFLGGHVFKMATYWFYPYPRKNKFVNTALSYIRVHLQLYVFLQRLDIIPSARWFPSLSFFIPGSPSSPIAAPAPPKDLSPSSLVQYAGAWCVNSIPFISYVIWGQIWTEVTGHLWQEFYGRLPNTVHHRKPPPPPPPLPPVTIPETPEPVPDVDRPQTEPLSELRSEDILDDIPPEAEPSDTPPVQAVRRPSAFSARGEDYGSDDEEDGGISATLISFDVEATDSTDAPPGLWSAELRPSTGPEGSGYGAAIQYMDTMLTRLPACLASDIFTVISGYVLVSPYEAVALRLVARSYRERMGLPTFDIHDTNIFSGMTLRGVTNFLGLEFLHLVIAGELWALITGLAQWFHITEEEWKLWNEIEEAEAAEERRRQGQI
;
A
#
# COMPACT_ATOMS: atom_id res chain seq x y z
N MET A 1 25.60 77.25 40.31
CA MET A 1 24.84 75.99 40.35
C MET A 1 24.10 75.88 41.68
N THR A 2 22.94 75.22 41.71
CA THR A 2 22.10 75.04 42.90
C THR A 2 22.47 73.77 43.68
N ARG A 3 22.36 73.80 45.02
CA ARG A 3 22.82 72.73 45.92
C ARG A 3 22.10 71.38 45.82
N LEU A 4 21.10 71.22 44.94
CA LEU A 4 20.29 70.00 44.82
C LEU A 4 20.73 69.04 43.70
N GLY A 5 21.51 69.52 42.72
CA GLY A 5 21.89 68.75 41.53
C GLY A 5 22.41 67.32 41.80
N PRO A 6 23.37 67.11 42.73
CA PRO A 6 23.92 65.78 43.00
C PRO A 6 22.88 64.75 43.48
N LEU A 7 21.91 65.17 44.29
CA LEU A 7 20.84 64.29 44.78
C LEU A 7 19.83 63.96 43.66
N THR A 8 19.54 64.92 42.77
CA THR A 8 18.70 64.67 41.59
C THR A 8 19.35 63.67 40.64
N ALA A 9 20.66 63.76 40.41
CA ALA A 9 21.41 62.82 39.56
C ALA A 9 21.54 61.41 40.16
N GLN A 10 21.54 61.27 41.50
CA GLN A 10 21.44 59.96 42.14
C GLN A 10 20.01 59.37 42.06
N ALA A 11 18.97 60.20 42.12
CA ALA A 11 17.58 59.74 42.14
C ALA A 11 16.98 59.43 40.76
N LEU A 12 17.45 60.09 39.69
CA LEU A 12 16.93 59.94 38.32
C LEU A 12 17.93 59.32 37.33
N GLY A 13 19.15 58.99 37.78
CA GLY A 13 20.27 58.63 36.92
C GLY A 13 21.03 59.84 36.38
N ARG A 14 22.28 59.62 35.95
CA ARG A 14 23.14 60.67 35.39
C ARG A 14 22.78 61.02 33.95
N SER A 15 22.98 62.28 33.58
CA SER A 15 22.96 62.72 32.18
C SER A 15 24.18 62.15 31.43
N PRO A 16 24.07 61.81 30.13
CA PRO A 16 25.23 61.53 29.27
C PRO A 16 26.21 62.70 29.11
N PHE A 17 25.88 63.87 29.66
CA PHE A 17 26.68 65.10 29.63
C PHE A 17 27.12 65.60 31.02
N ASP A 18 26.94 64.79 32.09
CA ASP A 18 27.56 65.08 33.39
C ASP A 18 29.03 64.60 33.39
N ASP A 19 29.96 65.44 33.87
CA ASP A 19 31.38 65.08 33.97
C ASP A 19 31.58 63.86 34.88
N VAL A 20 32.41 62.92 34.42
CA VAL A 20 32.80 61.74 35.21
C VAL A 20 33.82 62.14 36.26
N VAL A 21 33.32 62.49 37.44
CA VAL A 21 34.13 62.53 38.66
C VAL A 21 34.38 61.10 39.11
N ASP A 22 35.63 60.63 38.93
CA ASP A 22 36.12 59.40 39.55
C ASP A 22 36.05 59.53 41.07
N GLY A 23 35.54 58.49 41.75
CA GLY A 23 35.43 58.50 43.20
C GLY A 23 36.77 58.20 43.85
N GLU A 24 37.28 59.12 44.67
CA GLU A 24 38.48 58.94 45.52
C GLU A 24 38.23 57.97 46.71
N GLY A 25 37.42 56.93 46.50
CA GLY A 25 37.14 55.89 47.48
C GLY A 25 38.19 54.78 47.44
N GLU A 26 38.56 54.25 48.60
CA GLU A 26 39.39 53.06 48.69
C GLU A 26 38.60 51.85 48.15
N ASN A 27 39.18 51.11 47.20
CA ASN A 27 38.51 49.98 46.56
C ASN A 27 38.28 48.85 47.59
N ASP A 28 37.03 48.47 47.80
CA ASP A 28 36.65 47.41 48.73
C ASP A 28 37.30 46.06 48.30
N PRO A 29 38.22 45.49 49.09
CA PRO A 29 38.92 44.25 48.74
C PRO A 29 38.02 43.00 48.79
N HIS A 30 36.76 43.13 49.19
CA HIS A 30 35.75 42.07 49.17
C HIS A 30 34.74 42.22 48.01
N ALA A 31 34.79 43.30 47.23
CA ALA A 31 33.96 43.45 46.04
C ALA A 31 34.48 42.56 44.89
N PRO A 32 33.61 41.77 44.22
CA PRO A 32 34.02 40.97 43.07
C PRO A 32 34.40 41.86 41.88
N THR A 33 35.52 41.54 41.21
CA THR A 33 36.04 42.34 40.10
C THR A 33 35.03 42.43 38.96
N GLN A 34 34.54 43.64 38.67
CA GLN A 34 33.54 43.89 37.64
C GLN A 34 34.13 43.63 36.25
N GLN A 35 33.72 42.53 35.61
CA GLN A 35 34.10 42.19 34.24
C GLN A 35 33.14 42.87 33.25
N TYR A 36 33.61 43.10 32.03
CA TYR A 36 32.85 43.75 30.97
C TYR A 36 32.92 42.93 29.68
N ASP A 37 31.81 42.91 28.95
CA ASP A 37 31.72 42.40 27.58
C ASP A 37 32.52 43.28 26.59
N ASN A 38 32.78 42.74 25.39
CA ASN A 38 33.38 43.44 24.26
C ASN A 38 32.66 44.77 23.89
N ARG A 39 31.36 44.92 24.23
CA ARG A 39 30.60 46.17 24.07
C ARG A 39 30.63 47.10 25.31
N GLY A 40 31.51 46.86 26.27
CA GLY A 40 31.65 47.68 27.49
C GLY A 40 30.49 47.56 28.47
N ARG A 41 29.64 46.52 28.36
CA ARG A 41 28.55 46.26 29.32
C ARG A 41 29.05 45.38 30.46
N PRO A 42 28.73 45.66 31.74
CA PRO A 42 29.18 44.82 32.85
C PRO A 42 28.50 43.44 32.80
N VAL A 43 29.29 42.38 32.96
CA VAL A 43 28.84 40.98 32.92
C VAL A 43 29.48 40.22 34.09
N ASN A 44 28.70 39.39 34.78
CA ASN A 44 29.23 38.44 35.75
C ASN A 44 29.07 37.00 35.20
N PRO A 45 30.16 36.25 34.95
CA PRO A 45 30.09 34.89 34.42
C PRO A 45 29.48 33.89 35.41
N GLU A 46 29.64 34.09 36.73
CA GLU A 46 28.99 33.27 37.74
C GLU A 46 27.47 33.48 37.73
N THR A 47 27.01 34.72 37.53
CA THR A 47 25.58 35.02 37.37
C THR A 47 25.02 34.43 36.07
N LYS A 48 25.75 34.49 34.94
CA LYS A 48 25.35 33.78 33.70
C LYS A 48 25.22 32.26 33.95
N ARG A 49 26.21 31.65 34.62
CA ARG A 49 26.20 30.22 34.96
C ARG A 49 25.03 29.86 35.88
N MET A 50 24.84 30.60 36.97
CA MET A 50 23.78 30.35 37.94
C MET A 50 22.39 30.50 37.31
N ASN A 51 22.18 31.47 36.41
CA ASN A 51 20.94 31.56 35.64
C ASN A 51 20.72 30.32 34.75
N ARG A 52 21.74 29.88 34.01
CA ARG A 52 21.63 28.69 33.16
C ARG A 52 21.34 27.41 33.96
N ASP A 53 22.02 27.25 35.09
CA ASP A 53 21.88 26.09 35.96
C ASP A 53 20.52 26.13 36.72
N MET A 54 19.95 27.33 36.98
CA MET A 54 18.57 27.55 37.47
C MET A 54 17.50 27.30 36.40
N VAL A 55 17.70 27.73 35.15
CA VAL A 55 16.78 27.41 34.04
C VAL A 55 16.77 25.91 33.78
N ARG A 56 17.94 25.24 33.84
CA ARG A 56 18.02 23.78 33.73
C ARG A 56 17.21 23.08 34.81
N SER A 57 17.38 23.44 36.08
CA SER A 57 16.64 22.80 37.17
C SER A 57 15.15 23.16 37.17
N HIS A 58 14.77 24.34 36.67
CA HIS A 58 13.36 24.69 36.42
C HIS A 58 12.74 23.79 35.35
N ASN A 59 13.41 23.58 34.22
CA ASN A 59 12.95 22.68 33.15
C ASN A 59 12.86 21.22 33.63
N GLU A 60 13.85 20.76 34.41
CA GLU A 60 13.87 19.42 35.04
C GLU A 60 12.68 19.25 36.01
N VAL A 61 12.36 20.28 36.81
CA VAL A 61 11.18 20.28 37.69
C VAL A 61 9.87 20.34 36.88
N MET A 62 9.79 21.12 35.81
CA MET A 62 8.62 21.11 34.91
C MET A 62 8.39 19.74 34.26
N GLN A 63 9.47 19.03 33.93
CA GLN A 63 9.41 17.66 33.38
C GLN A 63 8.96 16.65 34.44
N VAL A 64 9.48 16.73 35.66
CA VAL A 64 9.10 15.85 36.79
C VAL A 64 7.65 16.09 37.26
N ILE A 65 7.14 17.32 37.19
CA ILE A 65 5.74 17.65 37.49
C ILE A 65 4.80 17.31 36.32
N GLY A 66 5.33 17.05 35.11
CA GLY A 66 4.53 16.75 33.91
C GLY A 66 3.93 17.97 33.22
N VAL A 67 4.46 19.17 33.49
CA VAL A 67 4.09 20.42 32.79
C VAL A 67 4.82 20.54 31.44
N ALA A 68 6.03 19.98 31.36
CA ALA A 68 6.78 19.81 30.13
C ALA A 68 6.93 18.32 29.81
N GLU A 69 6.17 17.82 28.84
CA GLU A 69 6.55 16.58 28.16
C GLU A 69 7.89 16.86 27.43
N PRO A 70 8.87 15.94 27.42
CA PRO A 70 10.02 16.06 26.54
C PRO A 70 9.53 16.05 25.08
N ASP A 71 10.25 16.70 24.18
CA ASP A 71 9.96 16.70 22.74
C ASP A 71 10.17 15.30 22.12
N ASN A 72 9.20 14.41 22.36
CA ASN A 72 9.06 13.09 21.77
C ASN A 72 8.61 13.17 20.29
N THR A 73 8.91 14.28 19.61
CA THR A 73 8.91 14.35 18.16
C THR A 73 10.03 13.44 17.67
N PRO A 74 9.73 12.29 17.03
CA PRO A 74 10.76 11.35 16.61
C PRO A 74 11.72 12.04 15.65
N SER A 75 13.02 11.84 15.83
CA SER A 75 14.01 12.55 15.02
C SER A 75 13.81 12.22 13.53
N THR A 76 14.21 13.12 12.63
CA THR A 76 14.10 12.87 11.19
C THR A 76 14.84 11.59 10.77
N ALA A 77 15.96 11.29 11.45
CA ALA A 77 16.70 10.04 11.30
C ALA A 77 15.92 8.79 11.78
N GLU A 78 15.20 8.86 12.90
CA GLU A 78 14.31 7.78 13.37
C GLU A 78 13.13 7.55 12.42
N VAL A 79 12.48 8.62 11.95
CA VAL A 79 11.36 8.51 11.00
C VAL A 79 11.83 7.84 9.71
N ASP A 80 12.99 8.23 9.17
CA ASP A 80 13.56 7.57 7.98
C ASP A 80 14.18 6.18 8.27
N SER A 81 14.60 5.85 9.50
CA SER A 81 15.06 4.48 9.84
C SER A 81 13.88 3.51 9.93
N VAL A 82 12.78 3.89 10.57
CA VAL A 82 11.50 3.15 10.59
C VAL A 82 10.93 3.02 9.18
N ARG A 83 11.00 4.07 8.37
CA ARG A 83 10.56 4.03 6.97
C ARG A 83 11.44 3.12 6.11
N ARG A 84 12.77 3.09 6.32
CA ARG A 84 13.66 2.11 5.66
C ARG A 84 13.32 0.67 6.05
N TYR A 85 13.03 0.39 7.32
CA TYR A 85 12.57 -0.90 7.82
C TYR A 85 11.27 -1.39 7.14
N PHE A 86 10.22 -0.56 7.15
CA PHE A 86 8.96 -0.86 6.44
C PHE A 86 9.18 -1.16 4.95
N ASN A 87 10.04 -0.37 4.27
CA ASN A 87 10.36 -0.58 2.86
C ASN A 87 11.14 -1.88 2.61
N TYR A 88 12.04 -2.28 3.52
CA TYR A 88 12.77 -3.54 3.45
C TYR A 88 11.80 -4.73 3.54
N GLU A 89 11.01 -4.79 4.62
CA GLU A 89 10.00 -5.83 4.87
C GLU A 89 9.05 -5.99 3.68
N ASP A 90 8.49 -4.89 3.17
CA ASP A 90 7.51 -4.92 2.09
C ASP A 90 8.13 -5.33 0.75
N ALA A 91 9.37 -4.92 0.48
CA ALA A 91 10.12 -5.34 -0.70
C ALA A 91 10.50 -6.82 -0.66
N VAL A 92 10.91 -7.36 0.49
CA VAL A 92 11.24 -8.78 0.67
C VAL A 92 9.96 -9.63 0.60
N GLY A 93 8.90 -9.26 1.32
CA GLY A 93 7.59 -9.92 1.24
C GLY A 93 7.03 -9.92 -0.18
N THR A 94 7.13 -8.81 -0.91
CA THR A 94 6.73 -8.72 -2.32
C THR A 94 7.55 -9.65 -3.23
N ARG A 95 8.86 -9.83 -2.97
CA ARG A 95 9.71 -10.77 -3.73
C ARG A 95 9.33 -12.23 -3.42
N LEU A 96 9.20 -12.58 -2.15
CA LEU A 96 8.81 -13.92 -1.70
C LEU A 96 7.40 -14.30 -2.18
N LEU A 97 6.43 -13.39 -2.16
CA LEU A 97 5.07 -13.63 -2.66
C LEU A 97 5.06 -13.92 -4.18
N ARG A 98 5.88 -13.21 -4.96
CA ARG A 98 6.03 -13.46 -6.41
C ARG A 98 6.72 -14.80 -6.67
N PHE A 99 7.73 -15.15 -5.87
CA PHE A 99 8.45 -16.41 -5.98
C PHE A 99 7.58 -17.61 -5.58
N GLY A 100 6.86 -17.52 -4.46
CA GLY A 100 5.93 -18.55 -3.99
C GLY A 100 4.84 -18.86 -5.00
N ARG A 101 4.16 -17.83 -5.54
CA ARG A 101 3.17 -18.00 -6.62
C ARG A 101 3.75 -18.62 -7.90
N ALA A 102 5.00 -18.31 -8.25
CA ALA A 102 5.67 -18.94 -9.38
C ALA A 102 6.02 -20.42 -9.12
N LEU A 103 6.42 -20.74 -7.89
CA LEU A 103 6.77 -22.09 -7.43
C LEU A 103 5.52 -22.99 -7.30
N GLU A 104 4.41 -22.45 -6.82
CA GLU A 104 3.08 -23.09 -6.81
C GLU A 104 2.65 -23.48 -8.22
N ILE A 105 2.65 -22.53 -9.17
CA ILE A 105 2.31 -22.75 -10.58
C ILE A 105 3.22 -23.83 -11.19
N ALA A 106 4.50 -23.88 -10.83
CA ALA A 106 5.44 -24.88 -11.32
C ALA A 106 5.18 -26.28 -10.71
N GLY A 107 5.01 -26.38 -9.39
CA GLY A 107 4.79 -27.66 -8.69
C GLY A 107 3.50 -28.36 -9.11
N VAL A 108 2.44 -27.58 -9.39
CA VAL A 108 1.12 -28.09 -9.79
C VAL A 108 1.00 -28.28 -11.32
N TRP A 109 1.97 -27.83 -12.12
CA TRP A 109 1.82 -27.71 -13.58
C TRP A 109 1.37 -29.01 -14.29
N GLY A 110 2.02 -30.13 -13.96
CA GLY A 110 1.70 -31.44 -14.53
C GLY A 110 0.40 -32.05 -13.99
N ILE A 111 0.10 -31.81 -12.71
CA ILE A 111 -1.14 -32.27 -12.05
C ILE A 111 -2.37 -31.66 -12.72
N ASN A 112 -2.30 -30.36 -13.04
CA ASN A 112 -3.33 -29.66 -13.81
C ASN A 112 -3.58 -30.33 -15.18
N GLY A 113 -2.51 -30.80 -15.85
CA GLY A 113 -2.63 -31.60 -17.08
C GLY A 113 -3.37 -32.93 -16.88
N MET A 114 -3.16 -33.60 -15.75
CA MET A 114 -3.84 -34.85 -15.39
C MET A 114 -5.33 -34.62 -15.03
N ARG A 115 -5.67 -33.55 -14.29
CA ARG A 115 -7.07 -33.18 -13.96
C ARG A 115 -7.93 -33.05 -15.20
N LEU A 116 -7.43 -32.30 -16.19
CA LEU A 116 -8.12 -32.05 -17.44
C LEU A 116 -8.41 -33.35 -18.21
N ARG A 117 -7.56 -34.37 -18.08
CA ARG A 117 -7.78 -35.69 -18.69
C ARG A 117 -8.81 -36.52 -17.92
N ILE A 118 -8.87 -36.44 -16.60
CA ILE A 118 -9.95 -37.07 -15.80
C ILE A 118 -11.32 -36.48 -16.18
N LEU A 119 -11.41 -35.15 -16.34
CA LEU A 119 -12.67 -34.49 -16.74
C LEU A 119 -13.10 -34.82 -18.18
N LEU A 120 -12.16 -35.14 -19.07
CA LEU A 120 -12.41 -35.37 -20.50
C LEU A 120 -12.57 -36.85 -20.89
N TYR A 121 -11.67 -37.72 -20.46
CA TYR A 121 -11.47 -39.06 -21.02
C TYR A 121 -12.03 -40.18 -20.14
N ARG A 122 -12.90 -41.01 -20.72
CA ARG A 122 -13.54 -42.17 -20.06
C ARG A 122 -12.54 -43.04 -19.30
N ARG A 123 -11.44 -43.39 -19.98
CA ARG A 123 -10.37 -44.24 -19.43
C ARG A 123 -9.71 -43.68 -18.15
N TYR A 124 -9.65 -42.36 -17.96
CA TYR A 124 -9.04 -41.75 -16.77
C TYR A 124 -10.02 -41.68 -15.58
N ALA A 125 -11.33 -41.87 -15.81
CA ALA A 125 -12.34 -41.99 -14.76
C ALA A 125 -12.56 -43.46 -14.30
N ASP A 126 -12.24 -44.45 -15.14
CA ASP A 126 -12.51 -45.88 -14.86
C ASP A 126 -11.37 -46.61 -14.13
N ILE A 127 -10.11 -46.21 -14.39
CA ILE A 127 -8.86 -46.72 -13.78
C ILE A 127 -8.74 -46.24 -12.32
N SER A 128 -8.07 -46.98 -11.42
CA SER A 128 -7.88 -46.53 -10.03
C SER A 128 -6.78 -45.45 -9.89
N PHE A 129 -6.84 -44.66 -8.81
CA PHE A 129 -5.97 -43.48 -8.63
C PHE A 129 -4.47 -43.78 -8.74
N PHE A 130 -3.96 -44.87 -8.17
CA PHE A 130 -2.53 -45.22 -8.27
C PHE A 130 -2.14 -45.77 -9.65
N GLU A 131 -3.03 -46.57 -10.26
CA GLU A 131 -2.87 -47.03 -11.65
C GLU A 131 -2.90 -45.86 -12.64
N LEU A 132 -3.53 -44.73 -12.31
CA LEU A 132 -3.56 -43.51 -13.12
C LEU A 132 -2.14 -42.96 -13.37
N PHE A 133 -1.30 -42.92 -12.34
CA PHE A 133 0.10 -42.49 -12.45
C PHE A 133 0.96 -43.53 -13.19
N GLN A 134 0.69 -44.82 -12.98
CA GLN A 134 1.35 -45.89 -13.74
C GLN A 134 0.98 -45.84 -15.22
N HIS A 135 -0.28 -45.55 -15.56
CA HIS A 135 -0.76 -45.40 -16.92
C HIS A 135 -0.15 -44.17 -17.60
N GLU A 136 -0.15 -43.03 -16.93
CA GLU A 136 0.51 -41.80 -17.42
C GLU A 136 2.01 -42.07 -17.73
N ARG A 137 2.72 -42.71 -16.80
CA ARG A 137 4.13 -43.11 -16.97
C ARG A 137 4.35 -44.20 -18.02
N SER A 138 3.34 -45.01 -18.34
CA SER A 138 3.41 -46.01 -19.41
C SER A 138 3.11 -45.42 -20.80
N GLN A 139 2.51 -44.23 -20.88
CA GLN A 139 2.19 -43.56 -22.15
C GLN A 139 3.13 -42.38 -22.45
N ARG A 140 3.76 -41.78 -21.45
CA ARG A 140 4.60 -40.59 -21.61
C ARG A 140 5.89 -40.67 -20.80
N SER A 141 6.93 -40.00 -21.31
CA SER A 141 8.02 -39.53 -20.44
C SER A 141 7.46 -38.56 -19.39
N ILE A 142 7.92 -38.70 -18.15
CA ILE A 142 7.60 -37.79 -17.04
C ILE A 142 7.93 -36.33 -17.42
N SER A 143 9.04 -36.08 -18.12
CA SER A 143 9.40 -34.74 -18.60
C SER A 143 8.39 -34.17 -19.59
N SER A 144 7.78 -35.02 -20.44
CA SER A 144 6.71 -34.58 -21.36
C SER A 144 5.45 -34.24 -20.58
N ALA A 145 5.04 -35.10 -19.63
CA ALA A 145 3.87 -34.84 -18.78
C ALA A 145 4.00 -33.54 -17.96
N LEU A 146 5.18 -33.26 -17.41
CA LEU A 146 5.46 -32.08 -16.59
C LEU A 146 5.68 -30.78 -17.38
N ILE A 147 6.14 -30.82 -18.64
CA ILE A 147 6.51 -29.62 -19.42
C ILE A 147 5.46 -29.27 -20.50
N THR A 148 4.51 -30.16 -20.79
CA THR A 148 3.48 -29.93 -21.82
C THR A 148 2.70 -28.62 -21.59
N GLY A 149 2.65 -27.77 -22.62
CA GLY A 149 2.01 -26.46 -22.59
C GLY A 149 2.79 -25.35 -21.85
N LEU A 150 3.86 -25.68 -21.11
CA LEU A 150 4.62 -24.69 -20.33
C LEU A 150 5.26 -23.60 -21.20
N PRO A 151 5.88 -23.88 -22.38
CA PRO A 151 6.45 -22.84 -23.24
C PRO A 151 5.40 -21.83 -23.73
N THR A 152 4.22 -22.30 -24.16
CA THR A 152 3.13 -21.43 -24.62
C THR A 152 2.56 -20.59 -23.48
N PHE A 153 2.43 -21.17 -22.28
CA PHE A 153 1.99 -20.45 -21.09
C PHE A 153 2.96 -19.35 -20.68
N LEU A 154 4.26 -19.66 -20.60
CA LEU A 154 5.31 -18.69 -20.27
C LEU A 154 5.35 -17.57 -21.33
N GLY A 155 5.27 -17.91 -22.61
CA GLY A 155 5.15 -16.91 -23.68
C GLY A 155 3.88 -16.04 -23.56
N GLY A 156 2.74 -16.62 -23.16
CA GLY A 156 1.52 -15.89 -22.84
C GLY A 156 1.63 -14.97 -21.62
N HIS A 157 2.41 -15.37 -20.61
CA HIS A 157 2.75 -14.54 -19.44
C HIS A 157 3.70 -13.39 -19.80
N VAL A 158 4.75 -13.66 -20.59
CA VAL A 158 5.66 -12.63 -21.12
C VAL A 158 4.89 -11.66 -22.01
N PHE A 159 4.01 -12.14 -22.89
CA PHE A 159 3.11 -11.30 -23.68
C PHE A 159 2.19 -10.44 -22.79
N LYS A 160 1.58 -11.01 -21.74
CA LYS A 160 0.81 -10.25 -20.75
C LYS A 160 1.64 -9.12 -20.14
N MET A 161 2.86 -9.39 -19.64
CA MET A 161 3.72 -8.38 -19.02
C MET A 161 4.22 -7.32 -20.02
N ALA A 162 4.69 -7.72 -21.20
CA ALA A 162 5.09 -6.81 -22.27
C ALA A 162 3.93 -5.88 -22.67
N THR A 163 2.69 -6.39 -22.77
CA THR A 163 1.53 -5.54 -23.08
C THR A 163 1.19 -4.54 -21.98
N TYR A 164 1.54 -4.78 -20.71
CA TYR A 164 1.42 -3.77 -19.67
C TYR A 164 2.56 -2.73 -19.74
N TRP A 165 3.79 -3.17 -20.00
CA TRP A 165 4.96 -2.28 -20.09
C TRP A 165 4.87 -1.31 -21.27
N PHE A 166 4.59 -1.80 -22.48
CA PHE A 166 4.53 -0.97 -23.69
C PHE A 166 3.19 -0.23 -23.86
N TYR A 167 2.16 -0.58 -23.08
CA TYR A 167 0.84 0.04 -23.20
C TYR A 167 0.11 0.06 -21.84
N PRO A 168 0.54 0.93 -20.90
CA PRO A 168 0.00 0.96 -19.53
C PRO A 168 -1.50 1.26 -19.45
N TYR A 169 -2.07 1.03 -18.27
CA TYR A 169 -3.48 1.24 -17.92
C TYR A 169 -3.63 2.57 -17.15
N PRO A 170 -4.74 3.32 -17.23
CA PRO A 170 -6.01 3.04 -17.91
C PRO A 170 -6.03 3.40 -19.40
N ARG A 171 -6.69 2.55 -20.21
CA ARG A 171 -6.69 2.65 -21.69
C ARG A 171 -8.04 3.09 -22.26
N LYS A 172 -8.03 4.12 -23.12
CA LYS A 172 -9.24 4.61 -23.81
C LYS A 172 -9.69 3.75 -25.02
N ASN A 173 -8.78 3.02 -25.68
CA ASN A 173 -9.11 2.27 -26.90
C ASN A 173 -9.60 0.84 -26.60
N LYS A 174 -10.91 0.60 -26.80
CA LYS A 174 -11.56 -0.70 -26.60
C LYS A 174 -11.06 -1.79 -27.57
N PHE A 175 -10.82 -1.46 -28.84
CA PHE A 175 -10.46 -2.46 -29.87
C PHE A 175 -9.12 -3.15 -29.58
N VAL A 176 -8.11 -2.38 -29.16
CA VAL A 176 -6.79 -2.93 -28.78
C VAL A 176 -6.92 -3.87 -27.58
N ASN A 177 -7.73 -3.52 -26.58
CA ASN A 177 -7.99 -4.39 -25.44
C ASN A 177 -8.66 -5.71 -25.85
N THR A 178 -9.66 -5.66 -26.73
CA THR A 178 -10.33 -6.85 -27.27
C THR A 178 -9.36 -7.74 -28.04
N ALA A 179 -8.52 -7.17 -28.92
CA ALA A 179 -7.53 -7.93 -29.69
C ALA A 179 -6.47 -8.61 -28.80
N LEU A 180 -5.93 -7.89 -27.81
CA LEU A 180 -4.96 -8.45 -26.86
C LEU A 180 -5.58 -9.54 -25.96
N SER A 181 -6.87 -9.39 -25.60
CA SER A 181 -7.62 -10.41 -24.86
C SER A 181 -7.84 -11.66 -25.71
N TYR A 182 -8.29 -11.48 -26.97
CA TYR A 182 -8.51 -12.56 -27.93
C TYR A 182 -7.25 -13.42 -28.17
N ILE A 183 -6.09 -12.79 -28.33
CA ILE A 183 -4.78 -13.47 -28.43
C ILE A 183 -4.48 -14.26 -27.15
N ARG A 184 -4.69 -13.67 -25.97
CA ARG A 184 -4.46 -14.31 -24.67
C ARG A 184 -5.33 -15.56 -24.47
N VAL A 185 -6.63 -15.45 -24.78
CA VAL A 185 -7.57 -16.58 -24.74
C VAL A 185 -7.13 -17.70 -25.68
N HIS A 186 -6.70 -17.38 -26.90
CA HIS A 186 -6.18 -18.38 -27.85
C HIS A 186 -4.90 -19.07 -27.36
N LEU A 187 -3.95 -18.32 -26.76
CA LEU A 187 -2.74 -18.90 -26.17
C LEU A 187 -3.07 -19.83 -24.99
N GLN A 188 -4.01 -19.46 -24.12
CA GLN A 188 -4.49 -20.34 -23.05
C GLN A 188 -5.17 -21.59 -23.62
N LEU A 189 -6.08 -21.45 -24.59
CA LEU A 189 -6.79 -22.56 -25.23
C LEU A 189 -5.81 -23.54 -25.90
N TYR A 190 -4.72 -23.04 -26.48
CA TYR A 190 -3.63 -23.88 -27.00
C TYR A 190 -2.95 -24.71 -25.90
N VAL A 191 -2.66 -24.11 -24.73
CA VAL A 191 -2.14 -24.84 -23.56
C VAL A 191 -3.10 -25.95 -23.10
N PHE A 192 -4.42 -25.72 -23.12
CA PHE A 192 -5.40 -26.76 -22.82
C PHE A 192 -5.38 -27.89 -23.86
N LEU A 193 -5.42 -27.56 -25.16
CA LEU A 193 -5.36 -28.57 -26.23
C LEU A 193 -4.05 -29.38 -26.21
N GLN A 194 -2.93 -28.80 -25.76
CA GLN A 194 -1.68 -29.53 -25.54
C GLN A 194 -1.71 -30.41 -24.29
N ARG A 195 -2.20 -29.89 -23.15
CA ARG A 195 -2.35 -30.69 -21.92
C ARG A 195 -3.27 -31.90 -22.14
N LEU A 196 -4.30 -31.73 -22.96
CA LEU A 196 -5.21 -32.79 -23.41
C LEU A 196 -4.63 -33.71 -24.51
N ASP A 197 -3.41 -33.48 -24.98
CA ASP A 197 -2.73 -34.27 -26.03
C ASP A 197 -3.37 -34.24 -27.43
N ILE A 198 -4.29 -33.30 -27.65
CA ILE A 198 -4.96 -33.06 -28.94
C ILE A 198 -4.01 -32.31 -29.90
N ILE A 199 -3.11 -31.50 -29.34
CA ILE A 199 -2.00 -30.87 -30.06
C ILE A 199 -0.68 -31.40 -29.47
N PRO A 200 0.27 -31.90 -30.29
CA PRO A 200 1.54 -32.42 -29.79
C PRO A 200 2.35 -31.40 -28.97
N SER A 201 2.92 -31.86 -27.84
CA SER A 201 3.76 -31.04 -26.95
C SER A 201 5.02 -30.48 -27.62
N ALA A 202 5.48 -31.11 -28.72
CA ALA A 202 6.59 -30.64 -29.54
C ALA A 202 6.35 -29.29 -30.24
N ARG A 203 5.10 -28.84 -30.40
CA ARG A 203 4.78 -27.53 -31.00
C ARG A 203 4.65 -26.47 -29.91
N TRP A 204 5.70 -25.72 -29.64
CA TRP A 204 5.72 -24.77 -28.50
C TRP A 204 4.78 -23.56 -28.65
N PHE A 205 4.31 -23.24 -29.85
CA PHE A 205 3.41 -22.11 -30.10
C PHE A 205 2.40 -22.40 -31.23
N PRO A 206 1.20 -21.79 -31.19
CA PRO A 206 0.28 -21.81 -32.31
C PRO A 206 0.86 -21.16 -33.57
N SER A 207 0.49 -21.69 -34.74
CA SER A 207 0.69 -21.01 -36.03
C SER A 207 -0.19 -19.76 -36.11
N LEU A 208 0.22 -18.75 -36.88
CA LEU A 208 -0.56 -17.50 -37.06
C LEU A 208 -2.01 -17.76 -37.51
N SER A 209 -2.23 -18.80 -38.32
CA SER A 209 -3.56 -19.27 -38.72
C SER A 209 -4.48 -19.65 -37.55
N PHE A 210 -3.96 -20.13 -36.42
CA PHE A 210 -4.77 -20.52 -35.25
C PHE A 210 -5.65 -19.37 -34.74
N PHE A 211 -5.17 -18.13 -34.86
CA PHE A 211 -5.87 -16.92 -34.44
C PHE A 211 -6.91 -16.42 -35.46
N ILE A 212 -6.94 -16.95 -36.69
CA ILE A 212 -7.83 -16.50 -37.76
C ILE A 212 -9.06 -17.42 -37.81
N PRO A 213 -10.28 -16.95 -37.46
CA PRO A 213 -11.48 -17.77 -37.47
C PRO A 213 -11.71 -18.45 -38.83
N GLY A 214 -12.11 -19.71 -38.80
CA GLY A 214 -12.35 -20.51 -39.99
C GLY A 214 -11.11 -21.16 -40.61
N SER A 215 -9.90 -20.63 -40.37
CA SER A 215 -8.67 -21.22 -40.90
C SER A 215 -8.50 -22.69 -40.46
N PRO A 216 -7.75 -23.54 -41.20
CA PRO A 216 -7.65 -24.98 -40.92
C PRO A 216 -7.24 -25.35 -39.48
N SER A 217 -6.45 -24.52 -38.80
CA SER A 217 -5.94 -24.80 -37.45
C SER A 217 -6.67 -24.05 -36.33
N SER A 218 -7.59 -23.14 -36.67
CA SER A 218 -8.33 -22.33 -35.68
C SER A 218 -9.26 -23.19 -34.81
N PRO A 219 -9.50 -22.82 -33.53
CA PRO A 219 -10.55 -23.44 -32.72
C PRO A 219 -11.96 -23.15 -33.26
N ILE A 220 -12.15 -22.11 -34.07
CA ILE A 220 -13.42 -21.76 -34.71
C ILE A 220 -13.43 -22.33 -36.13
N ALA A 221 -14.34 -23.27 -36.41
CA ALA A 221 -14.46 -23.92 -37.71
C ALA A 221 -15.20 -23.04 -38.73
N ALA A 222 -14.74 -23.05 -39.99
CA ALA A 222 -15.49 -22.44 -41.08
C ALA A 222 -16.70 -23.34 -41.41
N PRO A 223 -17.93 -22.80 -41.48
CA PRO A 223 -19.04 -23.54 -42.05
C PRO A 223 -18.84 -23.74 -43.56
N ALA A 224 -19.52 -24.71 -44.13
CA ALA A 224 -19.54 -24.90 -45.59
C ALA A 224 -20.05 -23.61 -46.28
N PRO A 225 -19.54 -23.25 -47.47
CA PRO A 225 -19.98 -22.05 -48.18
C PRO A 225 -21.49 -22.11 -48.47
N PRO A 226 -22.18 -20.95 -48.52
CA PRO A 226 -23.60 -20.90 -48.83
C PRO A 226 -23.84 -21.48 -50.24
N LYS A 227 -24.86 -22.33 -50.38
CA LYS A 227 -25.17 -23.00 -51.65
C LYS A 227 -25.59 -21.98 -52.72
N ASP A 228 -26.37 -21.01 -52.31
CA ASP A 228 -26.88 -19.90 -53.11
C ASP A 228 -26.69 -18.57 -52.36
N LEU A 229 -26.75 -17.44 -53.07
CA LEU A 229 -26.79 -16.11 -52.46
C LEU A 229 -28.20 -15.70 -51.99
N SER A 230 -29.11 -16.66 -51.79
CA SER A 230 -30.46 -16.39 -51.30
C SER A 230 -30.45 -15.92 -49.84
N PRO A 231 -31.38 -15.04 -49.39
CA PRO A 231 -31.41 -14.56 -48.02
C PRO A 231 -31.48 -15.69 -46.97
N SER A 232 -32.21 -16.77 -47.25
CA SER A 232 -32.28 -17.95 -46.38
C SER A 232 -30.94 -18.68 -46.28
N SER A 233 -30.24 -18.87 -47.41
CA SER A 233 -28.89 -19.48 -47.44
C SER A 233 -27.86 -18.63 -46.68
N LEU A 234 -27.91 -17.30 -46.84
CA LEU A 234 -27.04 -16.37 -46.11
C LEU A 234 -27.32 -16.37 -44.59
N VAL A 235 -28.59 -16.42 -44.17
CA VAL A 235 -28.97 -16.53 -42.75
C VAL A 235 -28.56 -17.89 -42.17
N GLN A 236 -28.70 -19.00 -42.91
CA GLN A 236 -28.22 -20.31 -42.49
C GLN A 236 -26.70 -20.34 -42.35
N TYR A 237 -25.97 -19.72 -43.28
CA TYR A 237 -24.50 -19.59 -43.22
C TYR A 237 -24.04 -18.75 -42.02
N ALA A 238 -24.71 -17.64 -41.73
CA ALA A 238 -24.45 -16.83 -40.53
C ALA A 238 -24.77 -17.61 -39.24
N GLY A 239 -25.89 -18.33 -39.20
CA GLY A 239 -26.24 -19.21 -38.08
C GLY A 239 -25.21 -20.33 -37.85
N ALA A 240 -24.66 -20.91 -38.92
CA ALA A 240 -23.61 -21.91 -38.85
C ALA A 240 -22.29 -21.35 -38.30
N TRP A 241 -21.94 -20.09 -38.60
CA TRP A 241 -20.82 -19.40 -37.94
C TRP A 241 -21.04 -19.23 -36.44
N CYS A 242 -22.25 -18.88 -36.01
CA CYS A 242 -22.61 -18.81 -34.58
C CYS A 242 -22.47 -20.18 -33.91
N VAL A 243 -23.01 -21.25 -34.51
CA VAL A 243 -22.92 -22.63 -33.98
C VAL A 243 -21.46 -23.10 -33.90
N ASN A 244 -20.66 -22.89 -34.94
CA ASN A 244 -19.24 -23.25 -34.95
C ASN A 244 -18.40 -22.46 -33.93
N SER A 245 -18.92 -21.34 -33.41
CA SER A 245 -18.28 -20.53 -32.38
C SER A 245 -18.62 -20.98 -30.95
N ILE A 246 -19.68 -21.81 -30.76
CA ILE A 246 -20.14 -22.24 -29.42
C ILE A 246 -19.03 -22.87 -28.56
N PRO A 247 -18.16 -23.76 -29.05
CA PRO A 247 -17.11 -24.36 -28.22
C PRO A 247 -16.11 -23.31 -27.70
N PHE A 248 -15.71 -22.37 -28.55
CA PHE A 248 -14.82 -21.28 -28.16
C PHE A 248 -15.50 -20.31 -27.18
N ILE A 249 -16.77 -19.97 -27.42
CA ILE A 249 -17.56 -19.10 -26.54
C ILE A 249 -17.78 -19.75 -25.16
N SER A 250 -18.07 -21.05 -25.10
CA SER A 250 -18.22 -21.79 -23.84
C SER A 250 -16.92 -21.80 -23.03
N TYR A 251 -15.76 -21.94 -23.69
CA TYR A 251 -14.46 -21.80 -23.04
C TYR A 251 -14.18 -20.37 -22.53
N VAL A 252 -14.59 -19.33 -23.26
CA VAL A 252 -14.52 -17.94 -22.77
C VAL A 252 -15.41 -17.72 -21.55
N ILE A 253 -16.66 -18.22 -21.57
CA ILE A 253 -17.60 -18.12 -20.46
C ILE A 253 -17.07 -18.88 -19.23
N TRP A 254 -16.46 -20.06 -19.42
CA TRP A 254 -15.78 -20.78 -18.33
C TRP A 254 -14.67 -19.93 -17.71
N GLY A 255 -13.83 -19.28 -18.53
CA GLY A 255 -12.79 -18.38 -18.05
C GLY A 255 -13.33 -17.17 -17.27
N GLN A 256 -14.50 -16.65 -17.64
CA GLN A 256 -15.18 -15.58 -16.91
C GLN A 256 -15.77 -16.07 -15.57
N ILE A 257 -16.50 -17.19 -15.57
CA ILE A 257 -17.02 -17.83 -14.35
C ILE A 257 -15.86 -18.11 -13.38
N TRP A 258 -14.74 -18.62 -13.88
CA TRP A 258 -13.53 -18.84 -13.09
C TRP A 258 -13.04 -17.55 -12.42
N THR A 259 -12.94 -16.43 -13.15
CA THR A 259 -12.44 -15.17 -12.58
C THR A 259 -13.38 -14.55 -11.55
N GLU A 260 -14.70 -14.61 -11.73
CA GLU A 260 -15.66 -14.09 -10.74
C GLU A 260 -15.67 -14.97 -9.48
N VAL A 261 -15.77 -16.30 -9.65
CA VAL A 261 -15.77 -17.26 -8.53
C VAL A 261 -14.47 -17.20 -7.74
N THR A 262 -13.31 -17.16 -8.41
CA THR A 262 -12.03 -17.04 -7.68
C THR A 262 -11.84 -15.67 -7.04
N GLY A 263 -12.35 -14.58 -7.65
CA GLY A 263 -12.37 -13.26 -7.03
C GLY A 263 -13.13 -13.21 -5.70
N HIS A 264 -14.35 -13.77 -5.67
CA HIS A 264 -15.16 -13.86 -4.45
C HIS A 264 -14.56 -14.80 -3.41
N LEU A 265 -14.15 -16.02 -3.81
CA LEU A 265 -13.50 -16.97 -2.89
C LEU A 265 -12.26 -16.36 -2.23
N TRP A 266 -11.44 -15.61 -2.97
CA TRP A 266 -10.25 -14.99 -2.42
C TRP A 266 -10.58 -13.96 -1.33
N GLN A 267 -11.58 -13.10 -1.54
CA GLN A 267 -12.05 -12.15 -0.53
C GLN A 267 -12.57 -12.88 0.72
N GLU A 268 -13.36 -13.93 0.52
CA GLU A 268 -13.98 -14.74 1.57
C GLU A 268 -12.97 -15.58 2.39
N PHE A 269 -11.87 -16.04 1.79
CA PHE A 269 -10.78 -16.70 2.52
C PHE A 269 -9.85 -15.69 3.20
N TYR A 270 -9.42 -14.65 2.48
CA TYR A 270 -8.47 -13.65 2.99
C TYR A 270 -9.03 -12.85 4.17
N GLY A 271 -10.35 -12.60 4.21
CA GLY A 271 -11.06 -11.96 5.32
C GLY A 271 -11.43 -12.88 6.49
N ARG A 272 -11.19 -14.20 6.39
CA ARG A 272 -11.40 -15.17 7.50
C ARG A 272 -10.11 -15.72 8.09
N LEU A 273 -9.01 -15.69 7.35
CA LEU A 273 -7.70 -16.11 7.84
C LEU A 273 -7.13 -15.07 8.84
N PRO A 274 -6.41 -15.49 9.89
CA PRO A 274 -5.73 -14.56 10.81
C PRO A 274 -4.79 -13.62 10.05
N ASN A 275 -4.93 -12.31 10.25
CA ASN A 275 -4.32 -11.31 9.37
C ASN A 275 -4.08 -9.97 10.09
N THR A 276 -2.90 -9.38 9.88
CA THR A 276 -2.47 -8.10 10.48
C THR A 276 -3.30 -6.89 10.01
N VAL A 277 -3.95 -6.99 8.84
CA VAL A 277 -4.71 -5.89 8.21
C VAL A 277 -5.80 -5.30 9.13
N HIS A 278 -6.43 -6.12 9.97
CA HIS A 278 -7.50 -5.67 10.88
C HIS A 278 -6.99 -4.96 12.14
N HIS A 279 -5.67 -5.00 12.39
CA HIS A 279 -5.01 -4.47 13.58
C HIS A 279 -3.75 -3.67 13.22
N ARG A 280 -3.77 -3.03 12.05
CA ARG A 280 -2.62 -2.37 11.44
C ARG A 280 -2.17 -1.09 12.17
N LYS A 281 -0.88 -1.02 12.55
CA LYS A 281 -0.20 0.28 12.77
C LYS A 281 -0.22 1.11 11.47
N PRO A 282 -0.64 2.39 11.48
CA PRO A 282 -0.55 3.24 10.29
C PRO A 282 0.93 3.36 9.85
N PRO A 283 1.22 3.39 8.53
CA PRO A 283 2.59 3.62 8.06
C PRO A 283 3.07 5.03 8.45
N PRO A 284 4.39 5.24 8.66
CA PRO A 284 4.92 6.56 8.94
C PRO A 284 4.57 7.55 7.82
N PRO A 285 4.30 8.83 8.14
CA PRO A 285 3.97 9.83 7.12
C PRO A 285 5.14 10.00 6.14
N PRO A 286 4.86 10.38 4.87
CA PRO A 286 5.92 10.79 3.96
C PRO A 286 6.65 12.03 4.54
N PRO A 287 7.96 12.18 4.29
CA PRO A 287 8.68 13.37 4.69
C PRO A 287 8.03 14.61 4.05
N PRO A 288 8.11 15.79 4.70
CA PRO A 288 7.66 17.04 4.09
C PRO A 288 8.37 17.23 2.75
N LEU A 289 7.61 17.59 1.71
CA LEU A 289 8.20 18.00 0.44
C LEU A 289 9.11 19.21 0.71
N PRO A 290 10.32 19.28 0.12
CA PRO A 290 11.14 20.48 0.21
C PRO A 290 10.31 21.67 -0.31
N PRO A 291 10.34 22.83 0.36
CA PRO A 291 9.48 23.95 0.01
C PRO A 291 9.71 24.33 -1.44
N VAL A 292 8.64 24.26 -2.24
CA VAL A 292 8.70 24.63 -3.65
C VAL A 292 9.01 26.11 -3.72
N THR A 293 10.23 26.46 -4.15
CA THR A 293 10.62 27.84 -4.41
C THR A 293 9.77 28.39 -5.55
N ILE A 294 8.66 29.03 -5.22
CA ILE A 294 7.81 29.72 -6.18
C ILE A 294 8.67 30.83 -6.80
N PRO A 295 8.91 30.85 -8.12
CA PRO A 295 9.63 31.94 -8.74
C PRO A 295 8.83 33.23 -8.54
N GLU A 296 9.50 34.27 -8.02
CA GLU A 296 8.86 35.57 -7.81
C GLU A 296 8.27 36.07 -9.12
N THR A 297 6.95 36.25 -9.14
CA THR A 297 6.24 36.78 -10.30
C THR A 297 6.32 38.31 -10.22
N PRO A 298 6.93 39.00 -11.21
CA PRO A 298 7.05 40.45 -11.17
C PRO A 298 5.68 41.15 -11.10
N GLU A 299 5.64 42.31 -10.43
CA GLU A 299 4.40 43.04 -10.14
C GLU A 299 3.63 43.45 -11.42
N PRO A 300 2.28 43.45 -11.38
CA PRO A 300 1.46 43.88 -12.51
C PRO A 300 1.50 45.40 -12.70
N VAL A 301 1.83 45.84 -13.92
CA VAL A 301 1.71 47.24 -14.36
C VAL A 301 0.22 47.60 -14.55
N PRO A 302 -0.25 48.83 -14.23
CA PRO A 302 -1.69 49.14 -14.17
C PRO A 302 -2.44 49.13 -15.52
N ASP A 303 -3.71 48.75 -15.45
CA ASP A 303 -4.69 48.74 -16.55
C ASP A 303 -5.08 50.15 -17.05
N VAL A 304 -5.38 50.26 -18.35
CA VAL A 304 -5.98 51.46 -18.99
C VAL A 304 -6.99 51.06 -20.08
N ASP A 305 -8.18 51.67 -20.03
CA ASP A 305 -9.24 51.74 -21.06
C ASP A 305 -9.98 50.47 -21.55
N ARG A 306 -11.01 50.09 -20.76
CA ARG A 306 -12.46 50.08 -21.10
C ARG A 306 -12.90 50.12 -22.59
N PRO A 307 -14.02 49.47 -22.98
CA PRO A 307 -15.34 49.75 -22.36
C PRO A 307 -16.26 48.54 -22.07
N GLN A 308 -17.33 48.81 -21.31
CA GLN A 308 -18.39 47.87 -20.91
C GLN A 308 -19.64 48.01 -21.80
N THR A 309 -20.38 46.92 -22.00
CA THR A 309 -21.80 46.96 -22.38
C THR A 309 -22.57 45.84 -21.66
N GLU A 310 -23.69 46.22 -21.04
CA GLU A 310 -24.67 45.41 -20.31
C GLU A 310 -26.06 46.06 -20.56
N PRO A 311 -27.21 45.51 -20.11
CA PRO A 311 -27.57 44.11 -19.80
C PRO A 311 -28.91 43.73 -20.50
N LEU A 312 -29.53 42.59 -20.14
CA LEU A 312 -30.99 42.49 -20.01
C LEU A 312 -31.42 41.26 -19.18
N SER A 313 -32.61 41.33 -18.57
CA SER A 313 -33.06 40.48 -17.45
C SER A 313 -34.55 40.14 -17.55
N GLU A 314 -34.98 39.02 -16.97
CA GLU A 314 -36.36 38.68 -16.55
C GLU A 314 -36.28 37.42 -15.64
N LEU A 315 -36.90 37.23 -14.46
CA LEU A 315 -38.16 37.69 -13.83
C LEU A 315 -39.43 37.14 -14.55
N ARG A 316 -40.48 36.63 -13.89
CA ARG A 316 -40.93 36.72 -12.48
C ARG A 316 -41.81 35.51 -12.03
N SER A 317 -41.97 35.38 -10.71
CA SER A 317 -42.82 34.47 -9.89
C SER A 317 -44.34 34.47 -10.13
N GLU A 318 -45.02 33.42 -9.61
CA GLU A 318 -46.15 33.45 -8.65
C GLU A 318 -46.14 32.08 -7.88
N ASP A 319 -46.34 31.88 -6.56
CA ASP A 319 -47.25 32.44 -5.51
C ASP A 319 -48.69 31.82 -5.60
N ILE A 320 -49.50 31.50 -4.56
CA ILE A 320 -49.56 31.69 -3.06
C ILE A 320 -50.72 30.75 -2.54
N LEU A 321 -51.03 30.26 -1.31
CA LEU A 321 -50.68 30.24 0.16
C LEU A 321 -51.35 28.93 0.77
N ASP A 322 -51.58 28.54 2.04
CA ASP A 322 -51.28 28.88 3.47
C ASP A 322 -51.62 27.65 4.41
N ASP A 323 -51.37 27.72 5.74
CA ASP A 323 -52.28 27.40 6.91
C ASP A 323 -51.51 27.09 8.24
N ILE A 324 -51.88 27.74 9.37
CA ILE A 324 -51.16 27.71 10.70
C ILE A 324 -52.14 28.03 11.87
N PRO A 325 -52.11 27.31 13.02
CA PRO A 325 -51.91 27.95 14.35
C PRO A 325 -51.08 27.11 15.38
N PRO A 326 -50.73 27.62 16.59
CA PRO A 326 -49.39 27.42 17.19
C PRO A 326 -49.33 26.93 18.67
N GLU A 327 -48.13 26.86 19.29
CA GLU A 327 -47.71 27.65 20.50
C GLU A 327 -46.34 27.24 21.12
N ALA A 328 -45.72 28.19 21.85
CA ALA A 328 -44.71 28.07 22.93
C ALA A 328 -43.25 27.57 22.68
N GLU A 329 -42.36 28.53 22.36
CA GLU A 329 -40.92 28.62 22.75
C GLU A 329 -40.78 29.24 24.18
N PRO A 330 -39.58 29.45 24.81
CA PRO A 330 -38.19 29.17 24.39
C PRO A 330 -37.27 28.47 25.42
N SER A 331 -36.04 28.10 25.01
CA SER A 331 -34.80 28.43 25.80
C SER A 331 -33.49 28.23 25.02
N ASP A 332 -32.74 29.32 24.90
CA ASP A 332 -31.47 29.48 24.20
C ASP A 332 -30.31 28.55 24.65
N THR A 333 -29.55 27.99 23.70
CA THR A 333 -28.17 28.44 23.33
C THR A 333 -27.39 27.38 22.50
N PRO A 334 -26.77 27.75 21.36
CA PRO A 334 -25.74 26.93 20.71
C PRO A 334 -24.32 27.26 21.23
N PRO A 335 -23.38 26.30 21.29
CA PRO A 335 -22.01 26.56 21.72
C PRO A 335 -21.24 27.38 20.67
N VAL A 336 -20.66 28.50 21.11
CA VAL A 336 -19.87 29.42 20.26
C VAL A 336 -18.56 28.76 19.83
N GLN A 337 -18.31 28.70 18.52
CA GLN A 337 -17.00 28.32 17.98
C GLN A 337 -15.96 29.41 18.30
N ALA A 338 -14.97 29.08 19.14
CA ALA A 338 -13.87 29.97 19.45
C ALA A 338 -12.96 30.14 18.21
N VAL A 339 -13.03 31.32 17.58
CA VAL A 339 -12.20 31.68 16.43
C VAL A 339 -10.73 31.72 16.83
N ARG A 340 -9.95 30.70 16.42
CA ARG A 340 -8.49 30.72 16.53
C ARG A 340 -7.92 31.86 15.67
N ARG A 341 -7.45 32.93 16.32
CA ARG A 341 -6.56 33.91 15.69
C ARG A 341 -5.19 33.25 15.46
N PRO A 342 -4.57 33.40 14.28
CA PRO A 342 -3.19 32.97 14.08
C PRO A 342 -2.23 33.88 14.86
N SER A 343 -1.37 33.29 15.69
CA SER A 343 -0.30 33.98 16.40
C SER A 343 0.89 34.22 15.46
N ALA A 344 1.13 35.47 15.10
CA ALA A 344 2.15 35.86 14.10
C ALA A 344 3.59 35.89 14.65
N PHE A 345 4.04 34.79 15.29
CA PHE A 345 5.42 34.60 15.73
C PHE A 345 5.84 33.12 15.67
N SER A 346 6.25 32.66 14.48
CA SER A 346 7.34 31.68 14.31
C SER A 346 7.75 31.64 12.84
N ALA A 347 8.90 32.26 12.52
CA ALA A 347 9.42 32.35 11.16
C ALA A 347 10.95 32.58 11.16
N ARG A 348 11.70 31.61 11.68
CA ARG A 348 13.15 31.49 11.39
C ARG A 348 13.49 30.00 11.36
N GLY A 349 14.10 29.56 10.26
CA GLY A 349 14.42 28.16 10.02
C GLY A 349 15.70 27.71 10.73
N GLU A 350 15.91 26.40 10.70
CA GLU A 350 17.16 25.75 11.09
C GLU A 350 18.29 26.16 10.12
N ASP A 351 19.44 26.57 10.65
CA ASP A 351 20.71 26.56 9.93
C ASP A 351 21.85 26.26 10.93
N TYR A 352 22.88 25.54 10.49
CA TYR A 352 23.83 24.87 11.37
C TYR A 352 25.24 25.50 11.27
N GLY A 353 25.56 26.40 12.21
CA GLY A 353 26.93 26.72 12.58
C GLY A 353 27.49 28.07 12.11
N SER A 354 27.38 29.08 12.97
CA SER A 354 28.45 30.04 13.23
C SER A 354 28.38 30.53 14.68
N ASP A 355 29.51 30.59 15.35
CA ASP A 355 29.63 31.05 16.75
C ASP A 355 29.92 32.56 16.77
N ASP A 356 28.89 33.41 16.56
CA ASP A 356 29.04 34.89 16.61
C ASP A 356 27.71 35.73 16.65
N GLU A 357 26.67 35.31 17.41
CA GLU A 357 25.45 36.14 17.63
C GLU A 357 25.05 36.33 19.13
N GLU A 358 25.97 36.79 19.99
CA GLU A 358 25.60 37.30 21.33
C GLU A 358 25.43 38.85 21.34
N ASP A 359 24.29 39.34 20.86
CA ASP A 359 23.70 40.62 21.29
C ASP A 359 22.17 40.66 21.16
N GLY A 360 21.51 40.18 22.21
CA GLY A 360 20.08 40.32 22.40
C GLY A 360 19.80 40.22 23.89
N GLY A 361 19.08 41.19 24.46
CA GLY A 361 18.77 41.16 25.89
C GLY A 361 17.92 39.93 26.21
N ILE A 362 18.47 39.01 27.02
CA ILE A 362 17.74 37.81 27.46
C ILE A 362 16.62 38.26 28.40
N SER A 363 15.45 38.58 27.83
CA SER A 363 14.21 38.79 28.56
C SER A 363 13.69 37.44 29.04
N ALA A 364 14.38 36.88 30.05
CA ALA A 364 13.93 35.69 30.73
C ALA A 364 12.57 36.00 31.37
N THR A 365 11.50 35.50 30.76
CA THR A 365 10.16 35.49 31.35
C THR A 365 10.12 34.43 32.46
N LEU A 366 10.90 34.68 33.52
CA LEU A 366 10.74 34.02 34.81
C LEU A 366 9.31 34.28 35.24
N ILE A 367 8.52 33.20 35.38
CA ILE A 367 7.16 33.30 35.91
C ILE A 367 7.28 33.52 37.42
N SER A 368 7.47 34.80 37.80
CA SER A 368 7.40 35.24 39.18
C SER A 368 5.95 35.19 39.64
N PHE A 369 5.57 34.11 40.31
CA PHE A 369 4.30 34.00 41.02
C PHE A 369 4.32 35.02 42.17
N ASP A 370 3.71 36.18 41.96
CA ASP A 370 3.60 37.22 42.99
C ASP A 370 2.48 36.82 43.96
N VAL A 371 2.85 36.10 45.02
CA VAL A 371 1.91 35.59 46.02
C VAL A 371 1.67 36.66 47.08
N GLU A 372 0.85 37.65 46.74
CA GLU A 372 0.31 38.60 47.72
C GLU A 372 -0.51 37.85 48.79
N ALA A 373 0.02 37.83 50.02
CA ALA A 373 -0.52 37.03 51.11
C ALA A 373 -1.66 37.75 51.88
N THR A 374 -2.78 38.03 51.20
CA THR A 374 -4.00 38.57 51.85
C THR A 374 -5.30 38.00 51.28
N ASP A 375 -5.99 37.21 52.12
CA ASP A 375 -7.43 36.94 52.21
C ASP A 375 -8.25 36.69 50.92
N SER A 376 -8.30 35.41 50.56
CA SER A 376 -9.51 34.66 50.15
C SER A 376 -10.64 35.44 49.45
N THR A 377 -10.61 35.44 48.12
CA THR A 377 -11.83 35.34 47.30
C THR A 377 -11.67 34.19 46.30
N ASP A 378 -12.70 33.36 46.13
CA ASP A 378 -12.60 32.14 45.32
C ASP A 378 -12.38 32.47 43.83
N ALA A 379 -11.21 32.09 43.31
CA ALA A 379 -10.97 32.08 41.88
C ALA A 379 -11.88 31.01 41.21
N PRO A 380 -12.54 31.31 40.09
CA PRO A 380 -13.50 30.38 39.49
C PRO A 380 -12.82 29.07 39.06
N PRO A 381 -13.39 27.90 39.41
CA PRO A 381 -12.74 26.61 39.19
C PRO A 381 -12.70 26.27 37.69
N GLY A 382 -11.49 26.19 37.12
CA GLY A 382 -11.29 25.70 35.75
C GLY A 382 -9.99 26.07 35.04
N LEU A 383 -9.27 27.12 35.45
CA LEU A 383 -8.12 27.61 34.67
C LEU A 383 -6.79 26.84 34.85
N TRP A 384 -6.68 25.98 35.87
CA TRP A 384 -5.43 25.29 36.21
C TRP A 384 -5.63 23.76 36.30
N SER A 385 -6.28 23.18 35.30
CA SER A 385 -6.32 21.73 35.12
C SER A 385 -4.97 21.22 34.62
N ALA A 386 -4.03 21.02 35.54
CA ALA A 386 -2.89 20.12 35.33
C ALA A 386 -3.41 18.67 35.29
N GLU A 387 -4.06 18.32 34.18
CA GLU A 387 -4.45 16.96 33.87
C GLU A 387 -3.17 16.14 33.73
N LEU A 388 -2.83 15.37 34.77
CA LEU A 388 -1.78 14.35 34.72
C LEU A 388 -2.20 13.26 33.75
N ARG A 389 -1.92 13.50 32.47
CA ARG A 389 -2.05 12.49 31.41
C ARG A 389 -1.19 11.30 31.82
N PRO A 390 -1.73 10.07 31.79
CA PRO A 390 -0.96 8.89 32.16
C PRO A 390 0.30 8.83 31.28
N SER A 391 1.47 8.92 31.92
CA SER A 391 2.74 8.96 31.21
C SER A 391 2.89 7.69 30.37
N THR A 392 2.85 7.85 29.05
CA THR A 392 3.10 6.76 28.10
C THR A 392 4.58 6.44 28.08
N GLY A 393 5.06 5.77 29.13
CA GLY A 393 6.33 5.07 29.11
C GLY A 393 6.35 3.99 28.03
N PRO A 394 7.50 3.35 27.76
CA PRO A 394 7.63 2.38 26.66
C PRO A 394 6.66 1.19 26.74
N GLU A 395 6.17 0.84 27.92
CA GLU A 395 5.14 -0.20 28.14
C GLU A 395 3.74 0.36 28.43
N GLY A 396 3.49 1.64 28.13
CA GLY A 396 2.26 2.41 28.41
C GLY A 396 1.03 2.02 27.59
N SER A 397 0.82 0.73 27.33
CA SER A 397 -0.36 0.16 26.69
C SER A 397 -1.58 0.30 27.62
N GLY A 398 -2.25 1.45 27.58
CA GLY A 398 -3.45 1.71 28.38
C GLY A 398 -4.52 0.62 28.18
N TYR A 399 -5.25 0.28 29.25
CA TYR A 399 -6.30 -0.73 29.22
C TYR A 399 -7.37 -0.40 28.17
N GLY A 400 -7.33 -1.09 27.03
CA GLY A 400 -8.20 -0.83 25.87
C GLY A 400 -7.44 -0.46 24.58
N ALA A 401 -6.13 -0.24 24.63
CA ALA A 401 -5.29 -0.15 23.43
C ALA A 401 -5.35 -1.49 22.66
N ALA A 402 -6.01 -1.50 21.51
CA ALA A 402 -6.03 -2.66 20.63
C ALA A 402 -4.59 -2.99 20.18
N ILE A 403 -4.18 -4.26 20.26
CA ILE A 403 -2.82 -4.69 19.93
C ILE A 403 -2.53 -4.36 18.47
N GLN A 404 -1.68 -3.35 18.23
CA GLN A 404 -1.38 -2.89 16.88
C GLN A 404 -0.17 -3.64 16.32
N TYR A 405 -0.40 -4.48 15.31
CA TYR A 405 0.64 -5.22 14.62
C TYR A 405 1.24 -4.42 13.47
N MET A 406 2.49 -4.71 13.12
CA MET A 406 3.11 -4.17 11.91
C MET A 406 2.56 -4.89 10.67
N ASP A 407 1.92 -4.14 9.77
CA ASP A 407 1.33 -4.66 8.54
C ASP A 407 2.28 -4.42 7.36
N THR A 408 3.00 -5.47 6.94
CA THR A 408 3.93 -5.49 5.80
C THR A 408 3.57 -6.64 4.87
N MET A 409 4.03 -6.64 3.61
CA MET A 409 3.87 -7.82 2.76
C MET A 409 4.52 -9.08 3.35
N LEU A 410 5.48 -8.98 4.27
CA LEU A 410 6.12 -10.14 4.89
C LEU A 410 5.23 -10.78 5.96
N THR A 411 4.69 -9.99 6.91
CA THR A 411 3.79 -10.50 7.95
C THR A 411 2.46 -11.02 7.36
N ARG A 412 2.00 -10.42 6.26
CA ARG A 412 0.79 -10.86 5.52
C ARG A 412 1.02 -12.07 4.60
N LEU A 413 2.26 -12.42 4.29
CA LEU A 413 2.59 -13.40 3.25
C LEU A 413 1.89 -14.77 3.45
N PRO A 414 1.89 -15.37 4.66
CA PRO A 414 1.28 -16.69 4.86
C PRO A 414 -0.23 -16.68 4.63
N ALA A 415 -0.92 -15.59 5.04
CA ALA A 415 -2.34 -15.41 4.80
C ALA A 415 -2.65 -15.17 3.31
N CYS A 416 -1.82 -14.38 2.60
CA CYS A 416 -1.92 -14.18 1.16
C CYS A 416 -1.83 -15.51 0.40
N LEU A 417 -0.78 -16.30 0.63
CA LEU A 417 -0.58 -17.58 -0.08
C LEU A 417 -1.63 -18.63 0.30
N ALA A 418 -2.00 -18.75 1.58
CA ALA A 418 -3.09 -19.65 1.98
C ALA A 418 -4.42 -19.28 1.30
N SER A 419 -4.72 -17.98 1.17
CA SER A 419 -5.91 -17.50 0.46
C SER A 419 -5.87 -17.88 -1.02
N ASP A 420 -4.72 -17.73 -1.69
CA ASP A 420 -4.54 -18.13 -3.09
C ASP A 420 -4.81 -19.64 -3.27
N ILE A 421 -4.18 -20.48 -2.42
CA ILE A 421 -4.29 -21.94 -2.48
C ILE A 421 -5.73 -22.43 -2.25
N PHE A 422 -6.38 -21.97 -1.17
CA PHE A 422 -7.78 -22.31 -0.91
C PHE A 422 -8.72 -21.80 -2.00
N THR A 423 -8.43 -20.64 -2.59
CA THR A 423 -9.19 -20.09 -3.73
C THR A 423 -9.10 -20.99 -4.95
N VAL A 424 -7.89 -21.40 -5.35
CA VAL A 424 -7.68 -22.19 -6.57
C VAL A 424 -8.29 -23.58 -6.44
N ILE A 425 -8.09 -24.26 -5.30
CA ILE A 425 -8.60 -25.63 -5.07
C ILE A 425 -10.12 -25.63 -4.93
N SER A 426 -10.68 -24.71 -4.13
CA SER A 426 -12.15 -24.57 -4.01
C SER A 426 -12.77 -24.17 -5.36
N GLY A 427 -12.10 -23.30 -6.12
CA GLY A 427 -12.47 -22.94 -7.48
C GLY A 427 -12.49 -24.14 -8.41
N TYR A 428 -11.48 -25.01 -8.39
CA TYR A 428 -11.48 -26.24 -9.21
C TYR A 428 -12.64 -27.16 -8.83
N VAL A 429 -12.89 -27.41 -7.55
CA VAL A 429 -14.03 -28.25 -7.13
C VAL A 429 -15.37 -27.65 -7.60
N LEU A 430 -15.63 -26.37 -7.33
CA LEU A 430 -16.90 -25.71 -7.62
C LEU A 430 -17.14 -25.49 -9.13
N VAL A 431 -16.12 -25.15 -9.91
CA VAL A 431 -16.25 -24.84 -11.35
C VAL A 431 -16.06 -26.08 -12.23
N SER A 432 -15.53 -27.20 -11.69
CA SER A 432 -15.30 -28.45 -12.44
C SER A 432 -16.48 -28.95 -13.30
N PRO A 433 -17.78 -28.82 -12.92
CA PRO A 433 -18.86 -29.32 -13.76
C PRO A 433 -19.03 -28.51 -15.05
N TYR A 434 -18.76 -27.20 -15.01
CA TYR A 434 -18.77 -26.34 -16.20
C TYR A 434 -17.44 -26.41 -16.97
N GLU A 435 -16.30 -26.53 -16.26
CA GLU A 435 -14.99 -26.83 -16.86
C GLU A 435 -15.09 -28.08 -17.75
N ALA A 436 -15.66 -29.17 -17.23
CA ALA A 436 -15.85 -30.41 -17.97
C ALA A 436 -16.68 -30.24 -19.25
N VAL A 437 -17.80 -29.49 -19.20
CA VAL A 437 -18.63 -29.22 -20.39
C VAL A 437 -17.87 -28.41 -21.44
N ALA A 438 -17.22 -27.31 -21.05
CA ALA A 438 -16.46 -26.46 -21.95
C ALA A 438 -15.29 -27.23 -22.61
N LEU A 439 -14.54 -28.02 -21.82
CA LEU A 439 -13.46 -28.87 -22.33
C LEU A 439 -13.98 -29.94 -23.30
N ARG A 440 -15.10 -30.63 -22.99
CA ARG A 440 -15.68 -31.67 -23.85
C ARG A 440 -16.20 -31.11 -25.18
N LEU A 441 -16.80 -29.91 -25.17
CA LEU A 441 -17.23 -29.20 -26.38
C LEU A 441 -16.03 -28.87 -27.27
N VAL A 442 -15.01 -28.19 -26.73
CA VAL A 442 -13.78 -27.82 -27.44
C VAL A 442 -13.05 -29.05 -27.98
N ALA A 443 -12.85 -30.07 -27.13
CA ALA A 443 -12.09 -31.26 -27.48
C ALA A 443 -12.77 -32.09 -28.57
N ARG A 444 -14.10 -32.22 -28.53
CA ARG A 444 -14.85 -32.87 -29.62
C ARG A 444 -14.73 -32.08 -30.92
N SER A 445 -15.10 -30.80 -30.91
CA SER A 445 -15.13 -30.00 -32.15
C SER A 445 -13.76 -29.90 -32.82
N TYR A 446 -12.68 -29.84 -32.03
CA TYR A 446 -11.32 -29.84 -32.56
C TYR A 446 -10.88 -31.23 -33.08
N ARG A 447 -11.24 -32.33 -32.41
CA ARG A 447 -10.89 -33.69 -32.86
C ARG A 447 -11.67 -34.11 -34.11
N GLU A 448 -12.98 -33.88 -34.12
CA GLU A 448 -13.85 -34.11 -35.29
C GLU A 448 -13.35 -33.33 -36.50
N ARG A 449 -12.97 -32.06 -36.33
CA ARG A 449 -12.33 -31.24 -37.37
C ARG A 449 -11.03 -31.85 -37.89
N MET A 450 -10.22 -32.44 -37.02
CA MET A 450 -8.93 -33.05 -37.35
C MET A 450 -9.06 -34.51 -37.86
N GLY A 451 -10.29 -35.04 -38.03
CA GLY A 451 -10.51 -36.44 -38.42
C GLY A 451 -10.13 -37.46 -37.34
N LEU A 452 -9.97 -37.01 -36.09
CA LEU A 452 -9.63 -37.85 -34.95
C LEU A 452 -10.91 -38.42 -34.30
N PRO A 453 -10.91 -39.67 -33.82
CA PRO A 453 -12.07 -40.26 -33.15
C PRO A 453 -12.42 -39.51 -31.85
N THR A 454 -13.69 -39.57 -31.42
CA THR A 454 -14.18 -38.94 -30.17
C THR A 454 -14.91 -39.89 -29.22
N PHE A 455 -14.86 -41.21 -29.45
CA PHE A 455 -15.53 -42.24 -28.63
C PHE A 455 -14.98 -42.36 -27.20
N ASP A 456 -13.75 -41.90 -26.99
CA ASP A 456 -13.00 -41.90 -25.74
C ASP A 456 -13.34 -40.71 -24.82
N ILE A 457 -14.04 -39.71 -25.33
CA ILE A 457 -14.44 -38.48 -24.62
C ILE A 457 -15.82 -38.66 -23.96
N HIS A 458 -15.99 -38.14 -22.74
CA HIS A 458 -17.27 -38.07 -22.04
C HIS A 458 -18.27 -37.14 -22.75
N ASP A 459 -19.57 -37.38 -22.56
CA ASP A 459 -20.60 -36.65 -23.27
C ASP A 459 -20.77 -35.22 -22.73
N THR A 460 -21.27 -34.30 -23.56
CA THR A 460 -21.31 -32.85 -23.27
C THR A 460 -22.33 -32.45 -22.19
N ASN A 461 -23.07 -33.42 -21.64
CA ASN A 461 -23.87 -33.25 -20.43
C ASN A 461 -22.95 -33.14 -19.20
N ILE A 462 -23.23 -32.18 -18.32
CA ILE A 462 -22.55 -31.91 -17.05
C ILE A 462 -22.24 -33.21 -16.27
N PHE A 463 -23.25 -34.06 -16.11
CA PHE A 463 -23.16 -35.27 -15.30
C PHE A 463 -22.55 -36.49 -16.02
N SER A 464 -22.20 -36.38 -17.31
CA SER A 464 -21.53 -37.49 -18.01
C SER A 464 -20.15 -37.73 -17.40
N GLY A 465 -19.79 -39.01 -17.21
CA GLY A 465 -18.51 -39.39 -16.59
C GLY A 465 -18.45 -39.29 -15.07
N MET A 466 -19.53 -38.88 -14.39
CA MET A 466 -19.61 -38.94 -12.92
C MET A 466 -19.81 -40.39 -12.42
N THR A 467 -18.79 -41.22 -12.60
CA THR A 467 -18.65 -42.47 -11.85
C THR A 467 -18.07 -42.16 -10.47
N LEU A 468 -18.37 -42.98 -9.46
CA LEU A 468 -17.77 -42.81 -8.13
C LEU A 468 -16.24 -42.81 -8.19
N ARG A 469 -15.65 -43.65 -9.06
CA ARG A 469 -14.20 -43.69 -9.32
C ARG A 469 -13.66 -42.40 -9.95
N GLY A 470 -14.35 -41.84 -10.94
CA GLY A 470 -13.97 -40.57 -11.56
C GLY A 470 -13.97 -39.41 -10.56
N VAL A 471 -14.97 -39.38 -9.67
CA VAL A 471 -15.04 -38.42 -8.56
C VAL A 471 -13.92 -38.66 -7.55
N THR A 472 -13.64 -39.91 -7.16
CA THR A 472 -12.50 -40.24 -6.27
C THR A 472 -11.16 -39.87 -6.89
N ASN A 473 -10.94 -40.13 -8.18
CA ASN A 473 -9.70 -39.77 -8.88
C ASN A 473 -9.53 -38.25 -8.97
N PHE A 474 -10.60 -37.51 -9.26
CA PHE A 474 -10.59 -36.05 -9.29
C PHE A 474 -10.29 -35.45 -7.91
N LEU A 475 -11.02 -35.86 -6.87
CA LEU A 475 -10.83 -35.35 -5.51
C LEU A 475 -9.49 -35.78 -4.91
N GLY A 476 -9.01 -37.00 -5.21
CA GLY A 476 -7.68 -37.45 -4.82
C GLY A 476 -6.56 -36.65 -5.49
N LEU A 477 -6.78 -36.16 -6.71
CA LEU A 477 -5.83 -35.31 -7.42
C LEU A 477 -5.83 -33.88 -6.89
N GLU A 478 -6.99 -33.31 -6.56
CA GLU A 478 -7.07 -32.02 -5.86
C GLU A 478 -6.56 -32.10 -4.40
N PHE A 479 -6.62 -33.26 -3.76
CA PHE A 479 -5.96 -33.49 -2.48
C PHE A 479 -4.42 -33.56 -2.63
N LEU A 480 -3.90 -34.21 -3.66
CA LEU A 480 -2.46 -34.19 -3.97
C LEU A 480 -1.96 -32.78 -4.28
N HIS A 481 -2.78 -32.00 -5.01
CA HIS A 481 -2.56 -30.57 -5.25
C HIS A 481 -2.53 -29.78 -3.92
N LEU A 482 -3.50 -29.99 -3.02
CA LEU A 482 -3.51 -29.36 -1.68
C LEU A 482 -2.25 -29.70 -0.86
N VAL A 483 -1.80 -30.95 -0.87
CA VAL A 483 -0.57 -31.37 -0.17
C VAL A 483 0.65 -30.65 -0.72
N ILE A 484 0.85 -30.64 -2.04
CA ILE A 484 1.99 -29.96 -2.67
C ILE A 484 1.93 -28.45 -2.44
N ALA A 485 0.75 -27.83 -2.54
CA ALA A 485 0.57 -26.43 -2.25
C ALA A 485 0.86 -26.10 -0.77
N GLY A 486 0.47 -26.99 0.16
CA GLY A 486 0.74 -26.87 1.59
C GLY A 486 2.23 -26.96 1.95
N GLU A 487 2.97 -27.90 1.36
CA GLU A 487 4.43 -28.01 1.51
C GLU A 487 5.15 -26.76 0.97
N LEU A 488 4.72 -26.25 -0.18
CA LEU A 488 5.26 -25.01 -0.75
C LEU A 488 4.90 -23.77 0.09
N TRP A 489 3.68 -23.71 0.63
CA TRP A 489 3.27 -22.67 1.57
C TRP A 489 4.11 -22.69 2.86
N ALA A 490 4.37 -23.87 3.41
CA ALA A 490 5.20 -24.04 4.60
C ALA A 490 6.66 -23.61 4.33
N LEU A 491 7.21 -23.98 3.18
CA LEU A 491 8.55 -23.56 2.74
C LEU A 491 8.67 -22.04 2.62
N ILE A 492 7.74 -21.38 1.92
CA ILE A 492 7.81 -19.91 1.75
C ILE A 492 7.49 -19.19 3.07
N THR A 493 6.64 -19.75 3.94
CA THR A 493 6.37 -19.21 5.28
C THR A 493 7.60 -19.31 6.18
N GLY A 494 8.34 -20.42 6.14
CA GLY A 494 9.62 -20.56 6.84
C GLY A 494 10.69 -19.60 6.31
N LEU A 495 10.75 -19.36 5.00
CA LEU A 495 11.60 -18.31 4.43
C LEU A 495 11.15 -16.90 4.85
N ALA A 496 9.85 -16.63 4.94
CA ALA A 496 9.34 -15.34 5.41
C ALA A 496 9.70 -15.10 6.88
N GLN A 497 9.67 -16.13 7.72
CA GLN A 497 10.17 -16.06 9.11
C GLN A 497 11.70 -15.86 9.17
N TRP A 498 12.46 -16.51 8.28
CA TRP A 498 13.92 -16.35 8.22
C TRP A 498 14.37 -14.94 7.78
N PHE A 499 13.57 -14.28 6.93
CA PHE A 499 13.85 -12.91 6.48
C PHE A 499 13.09 -11.83 7.28
N HIS A 500 12.34 -12.20 8.31
CA HIS A 500 11.75 -11.24 9.24
C HIS A 500 12.84 -10.74 10.19
N ILE A 501 12.90 -9.42 10.37
CA ILE A 501 13.85 -8.74 11.25
C ILE A 501 13.00 -7.97 12.26
N THR A 502 13.33 -8.03 13.55
CA THR A 502 12.63 -7.23 14.58
C THR A 502 13.07 -5.77 14.58
N GLU A 503 12.30 -4.88 15.22
CA GLU A 503 12.67 -3.46 15.32
C GLU A 503 13.99 -3.25 16.10
N GLU A 504 14.29 -4.13 17.06
CA GLU A 504 15.54 -4.13 17.84
C GLU A 504 16.74 -4.58 16.99
N GLU A 505 16.59 -5.69 16.26
CA GLU A 505 17.61 -6.15 15.31
C GLU A 505 17.84 -5.12 14.20
N TRP A 506 16.79 -4.47 13.69
CA TRP A 506 16.94 -3.40 12.70
C TRP A 506 17.75 -2.22 13.24
N LYS A 507 17.51 -1.79 14.49
CA LYS A 507 18.31 -0.73 15.13
C LYS A 507 19.78 -1.14 15.23
N LEU A 508 20.06 -2.34 15.74
CA LEU A 508 21.42 -2.91 15.82
C LEU A 508 22.11 -2.98 14.45
N TRP A 509 21.39 -3.33 13.38
CA TRP A 509 21.93 -3.32 12.02
C TRP A 509 22.34 -1.92 11.53
N ASN A 510 21.54 -0.89 11.82
CA ASN A 510 21.92 0.50 11.48
C ASN A 510 23.13 0.97 12.32
N GLU A 511 23.17 0.65 13.61
CA GLU A 511 24.31 0.97 14.50
C GLU A 511 25.62 0.35 13.99
N ILE A 512 25.57 -0.90 13.50
CA ILE A 512 26.72 -1.57 12.88
C ILE A 512 27.10 -0.91 11.54
N GLU A 513 26.14 -0.63 10.65
CA GLU A 513 26.40 0.03 9.36
C GLU A 513 27.02 1.44 9.55
N GLU A 514 26.55 2.20 10.54
CA GLU A 514 27.11 3.51 10.88
C GLU A 514 28.51 3.41 11.50
N ALA A 515 28.77 2.39 12.33
CA ALA A 515 30.10 2.13 12.88
C ALA A 515 31.11 1.72 11.79
N GLU A 516 30.74 0.82 10.88
CA GLU A 516 31.57 0.43 9.74
C GLU A 516 31.83 1.64 8.81
N ALA A 517 30.80 2.42 8.48
CA ALA A 517 30.97 3.63 7.68
C ALA A 517 31.81 4.71 8.38
N ALA A 518 31.84 4.77 9.71
CA ALA A 518 32.72 5.64 10.47
C ALA A 518 34.17 5.14 10.46
N GLU A 519 34.40 3.82 10.50
CA GLU A 519 35.73 3.25 10.28
C GLU A 519 36.25 3.48 8.87
N GLU A 520 35.42 3.30 7.83
CA GLU A 520 35.84 3.58 6.45
C GLU A 520 36.23 5.05 6.25
N ARG A 521 35.45 5.99 6.78
CA ARG A 521 35.81 7.42 6.78
C ARG A 521 37.13 7.70 7.48
N ARG A 522 37.40 7.04 8.62
CA ARG A 522 38.69 7.15 9.35
C ARG A 522 39.85 6.58 8.54
N ARG A 523 39.66 5.46 7.83
CA ARG A 523 40.69 4.85 6.97
C ARG A 523 40.97 5.70 5.72
N GLN A 524 39.93 6.30 5.13
CA GLN A 524 40.07 7.20 3.97
C GLN A 524 40.72 8.55 4.35
N GLY A 525 40.44 9.08 5.56
CA GLY A 525 41.07 10.29 6.09
C GLY A 525 42.49 10.11 6.64
N GLN A 526 43.13 8.97 6.40
CA GLN A 526 44.53 8.66 6.78
C GLN A 526 45.44 8.39 5.55
N ILE A 527 44.98 8.77 4.35
CA ILE A 527 45.67 8.64 3.06
C ILE A 527 45.88 10.05 2.47
#